data_AF-A0A315WBU7-F1
#
_entry.id   AF-A0A315WBU7-F1
#
_cell.length_a   1.000
_cell.length_b   1.000
_cell.length_c   1.000
_cell.angle_alpha   90.00
_cell.angle_beta   90.00
_cell.angle_gamma   90.00
#
_symmetry.space_group_name_H-M   'P 1'
#
loop_
_entity.id
_entity.type
_entity.pdbx_description
1 polymer ?
#
loop_
_entity_poly.entity_id
_entity_poly.type
_entity_poly.pdbx_seq_one_letter_code
_entity_poly.pdbx_strand_id
1 'polypeptide(L)'
;MKLQATGPLLVLMMVLMLLSCSAAEDCNLPPKLQRQDLHKLSEARWVLVQAIADYPAGEELMKNANSSIMELKLKENNESFLFVERNIVAGNCLIFRGNLSVPDPETSNHTVLLDADGEREFGGVVTPYDDKGRADVHQACPNCLLIVYQGVFEGTPGRMLLIYRSEGKHLDAEELKAAESEHRRMAECLKFNVRTSFRYDGKAEGACSKPKSICFKAVRARAGGKDAACVQTTAAALRRHNRRGPEWTRRHRHQDLTGDRSDQSPGCSSHRAGPNLLLPQRSD
;
A
#
# COMPACT_ATOMS: atom_id res chain seq x y z
N MET A 1 -14.50 -62.50 43.76
CA MET A 1 -14.82 -61.26 43.02
C MET A 1 -13.57 -60.82 42.27
N LYS A 2 -13.66 -60.70 40.95
CA LYS A 2 -12.57 -60.31 40.05
C LYS A 2 -12.46 -58.78 40.05
N LEU A 3 -11.31 -58.22 40.44
CA LEU A 3 -10.97 -56.83 40.14
C LEU A 3 -10.55 -56.77 38.67
N GLN A 4 -11.35 -56.09 37.86
CA GLN A 4 -11.17 -55.96 36.42
C GLN A 4 -10.00 -55.05 36.05
N ALA A 5 -9.35 -55.42 34.94
CA ALA A 5 -8.28 -54.72 34.28
C ALA A 5 -8.69 -53.31 33.82
N THR A 6 -8.20 -52.27 34.51
CA THR A 6 -8.35 -50.86 34.10
C THR A 6 -7.02 -50.22 33.65
N GLY A 7 -5.90 -50.91 33.86
CA GLY A 7 -4.55 -50.42 33.51
C GLY A 7 -4.32 -50.12 32.02
N PRO A 8 -4.63 -51.03 31.08
CA PRO A 8 -4.27 -50.81 29.67
C PRO A 8 -5.12 -49.74 28.99
N LEU A 9 -6.38 -49.53 29.44
CA LEU A 9 -7.27 -48.52 28.86
C LEU A 9 -6.85 -47.09 29.26
N LEU A 10 -6.42 -46.89 30.51
CA LEU A 10 -5.91 -45.61 31.01
C LEU A 10 -4.59 -45.22 30.33
N VAL A 11 -3.70 -46.19 30.10
CA VAL A 11 -2.44 -45.95 29.36
C VAL A 11 -2.73 -45.64 27.90
N LEU A 12 -3.65 -46.35 27.24
CA LEU A 12 -4.01 -46.07 25.85
C LEU A 12 -4.68 -44.69 25.70
N MET A 13 -5.53 -44.27 26.65
CA MET A 13 -6.14 -42.93 26.68
C MET A 13 -5.10 -41.83 26.89
N MET A 14 -4.10 -42.04 27.76
CA MET A 14 -3.00 -41.07 27.93
C MET A 14 -2.09 -41.00 26.70
N VAL A 15 -1.81 -42.13 26.04
CA VAL A 15 -1.06 -42.17 24.77
C VAL A 15 -1.85 -41.47 23.66
N LEU A 16 -3.15 -41.69 23.54
CA LEU A 16 -4.01 -40.96 22.59
C LEU A 16 -4.07 -39.45 22.88
N MET A 17 -4.07 -39.04 24.15
CA MET A 17 -3.99 -37.62 24.53
C MET A 17 -2.61 -36.99 24.28
N LEU A 18 -1.53 -37.77 24.39
CA LEU A 18 -0.16 -37.35 24.04
C LEU A 18 0.08 -37.34 22.52
N LEU A 19 -0.62 -38.19 21.75
CA LEU A 19 -0.61 -38.16 20.28
C LEU A 19 -1.54 -37.09 19.68
N SER A 20 -2.47 -36.52 20.46
CA SER A 20 -3.21 -35.31 20.09
C SER A 20 -2.43 -34.02 20.38
N CYS A 21 -1.16 -34.11 20.76
CA CYS A 21 -0.24 -32.99 20.63
C CYS A 21 -0.17 -32.70 19.13
N SER A 22 -0.90 -31.67 18.68
CA SER A 22 -0.87 -31.22 17.30
C SER A 22 0.59 -31.14 16.89
N ALA A 23 1.03 -32.05 16.02
CA ALA A 23 2.13 -31.71 15.13
C ALA A 23 1.69 -30.36 14.55
N ALA A 24 2.35 -29.28 14.95
CA ALA A 24 2.04 -27.96 14.43
C ALA A 24 2.00 -28.15 12.91
N GLU A 25 0.83 -27.97 12.31
CA GLU A 25 0.66 -28.25 10.89
C GLU A 25 1.72 -27.44 10.16
N ASP A 26 2.71 -28.13 9.60
CA ASP A 26 3.75 -27.47 8.83
C ASP A 26 3.08 -26.98 7.54
N CYS A 27 2.77 -25.69 7.51
CA CYS A 27 2.11 -25.07 6.37
C CYS A 27 3.00 -25.03 5.11
N ASN A 28 4.22 -25.56 5.20
CA ASN A 28 5.22 -25.53 4.14
C ASN A 28 5.37 -24.09 3.63
N LEU A 29 5.53 -23.16 4.57
CA LEU A 29 5.81 -21.78 4.23
C LEU A 29 7.19 -21.70 3.56
N PRO A 30 7.41 -20.72 2.67
CA PRO A 30 8.73 -20.49 2.13
C PRO A 30 9.75 -20.23 3.26
N PRO A 31 11.05 -20.38 2.99
CA PRO A 31 12.07 -20.10 4.00
C PRO A 31 11.93 -18.67 4.54
N LYS A 32 11.96 -18.56 5.87
CA LYS A 32 12.03 -17.26 6.54
C LYS A 32 13.36 -16.60 6.18
N LEU A 33 13.33 -15.30 5.88
CA LEU A 33 14.53 -14.52 5.64
C LEU A 33 15.43 -14.55 6.87
N GLN A 34 16.70 -14.81 6.60
CA GLN A 34 17.75 -14.79 7.61
C GLN A 34 18.28 -13.37 7.78
N ARG A 35 18.86 -13.09 8.94
CA ARG A 35 19.35 -11.75 9.31
C ARG A 35 20.29 -11.17 8.25
N GLN A 36 21.21 -11.98 7.72
CA GLN A 36 22.16 -11.55 6.69
C GLN A 36 21.51 -11.11 5.38
N ASP A 37 20.29 -11.56 5.09
CA ASP A 37 19.57 -11.29 3.84
C ASP A 37 18.55 -10.15 3.97
N LEU A 38 18.36 -9.56 5.15
CA LEU A 38 17.34 -8.53 5.37
C LEU A 38 17.59 -7.25 4.58
N HIS A 39 18.84 -6.96 4.20
CA HIS A 39 19.17 -5.82 3.34
C HIS A 39 18.39 -5.86 2.01
N LYS A 40 18.07 -7.06 1.50
CA LYS A 40 17.30 -7.27 0.26
C LYS A 40 15.91 -6.65 0.31
N LEU A 41 15.33 -6.50 1.51
CA LEU A 41 14.05 -5.85 1.69
C LEU A 41 14.07 -4.38 1.24
N SER A 42 15.23 -3.74 1.25
CA SER A 42 15.41 -2.34 0.86
C SER A 42 15.79 -2.14 -0.62
N GLU A 43 16.05 -3.21 -1.35
CA GLU A 43 16.47 -3.15 -2.76
C GLU A 43 15.30 -2.94 -3.73
N ALA A 44 14.07 -3.14 -3.26
CA ALA A 44 12.87 -3.02 -4.07
C ALA A 44 11.77 -2.22 -3.37
N ARG A 45 10.89 -1.66 -4.18
CA ARG A 45 9.55 -1.29 -3.75
C ARG A 45 8.65 -2.52 -3.89
N TRP A 46 7.80 -2.75 -2.90
CA TRP A 46 6.97 -3.95 -2.80
C TRP A 46 5.52 -3.59 -3.02
N VAL A 47 4.87 -4.22 -3.98
CA VAL A 47 3.45 -4.03 -4.27
C VAL A 47 2.67 -5.21 -3.70
N LEU A 48 1.66 -4.91 -2.88
CA LEU A 48 0.82 -5.93 -2.29
C LEU A 48 -0.06 -6.54 -3.37
N VAL A 49 0.00 -7.87 -3.52
CA VAL A 49 -0.77 -8.61 -4.51
C VAL A 49 -1.93 -9.39 -3.90
N GLN A 50 -1.79 -9.76 -2.63
CA GLN A 50 -2.85 -10.39 -1.86
C GLN A 50 -2.67 -10.10 -0.37
N ALA A 51 -3.76 -9.85 0.34
CA ALA A 51 -3.74 -9.76 1.79
C ALA A 51 -5.00 -10.32 2.43
N ILE A 52 -4.84 -10.88 3.62
CA ILE A 52 -5.91 -11.49 4.42
C ILE A 52 -5.68 -11.08 5.86
N ALA A 53 -6.74 -10.67 6.54
CA ALA A 53 -6.72 -10.34 7.96
C ALA A 53 -7.72 -11.21 8.71
N ASP A 54 -7.46 -11.49 9.98
CA ASP A 54 -8.36 -12.26 10.86
C ASP A 54 -8.91 -11.44 12.04
N TYR A 55 -9.00 -10.12 11.86
CA TYR A 55 -9.61 -9.20 12.82
C TYR A 55 -10.53 -8.18 12.09
N PRO A 56 -11.57 -7.63 12.76
CA PRO A 56 -12.64 -6.88 12.09
C PRO A 56 -12.19 -5.66 11.27
N ALA A 57 -11.37 -4.79 11.85
CA ALA A 57 -10.88 -3.59 11.16
C ALA A 57 -9.97 -3.95 9.97
N GLY A 58 -9.17 -5.02 10.10
CA GLY A 58 -8.36 -5.55 9.02
C GLY A 58 -9.21 -6.11 7.89
N GLU A 59 -10.26 -6.87 8.21
CA GLU A 59 -11.21 -7.37 7.20
C GLU A 59 -11.89 -6.24 6.43
N GLU A 60 -12.26 -5.14 7.11
CA GLU A 60 -12.81 -3.94 6.47
C GLU A 60 -11.78 -3.27 5.56
N LEU A 61 -10.53 -3.15 6.00
CA LEU A 61 -9.44 -2.63 5.19
C LEU A 61 -9.24 -3.47 3.91
N MET A 62 -9.23 -4.81 4.03
CA MET A 62 -9.05 -5.71 2.88
C MET A 62 -10.17 -5.59 1.84
N LYS A 63 -11.40 -5.29 2.26
CA LYS A 63 -12.54 -5.09 1.35
C LYS A 63 -12.48 -3.77 0.58
N ASN A 64 -11.91 -2.75 1.21
CA ASN A 64 -11.95 -1.37 0.71
C ASN A 64 -10.64 -0.92 0.06
N ALA A 65 -9.56 -1.69 0.22
CA ALA A 65 -8.27 -1.39 -0.38
C ALA A 65 -8.26 -1.66 -1.89
N ASN A 66 -7.69 -0.73 -2.66
CA ASN A 66 -7.47 -0.86 -4.10
C ASN A 66 -6.00 -1.16 -4.42
N SER A 67 -5.08 -0.62 -3.63
CA SER A 67 -3.64 -0.87 -3.77
C SER A 67 -2.92 -0.68 -2.45
N SER A 68 -1.77 -1.34 -2.31
CA SER A 68 -0.78 -1.05 -1.28
C SER A 68 0.63 -1.16 -1.86
N ILE A 69 1.48 -0.20 -1.51
CA ILE A 69 2.90 -0.21 -1.82
C ILE A 69 3.70 0.02 -0.53
N MET A 70 4.59 -0.91 -0.23
CA MET A 70 5.53 -0.87 0.88
C MET A 70 6.93 -0.52 0.39
N GLU A 71 7.57 0.41 1.09
CA GLU A 71 8.98 0.75 0.94
C GLU A 71 9.68 0.56 2.28
N LEU A 72 10.83 -0.10 2.25
CA LEU A 72 11.71 -0.28 3.40
C LEU A 72 13.04 0.39 3.08
N LYS A 73 13.51 1.24 3.99
CA LYS A 73 14.85 1.85 3.88
C LYS A 73 15.67 1.41 5.06
N LEU A 74 16.73 0.64 4.80
CA LEU A 74 17.68 0.26 5.83
C LEU A 74 18.33 1.53 6.40
N LYS A 75 18.34 1.65 7.72
CA LYS A 75 19.01 2.76 8.40
C LYS A 75 20.51 2.49 8.52
N GLU A 76 21.28 3.54 8.77
CA GLU A 76 22.74 3.48 8.90
C GLU A 76 23.23 2.49 9.97
N ASN A 77 22.40 2.19 10.98
CA ASN A 77 22.73 1.19 12.01
C ASN A 77 22.61 -0.26 11.55
N ASN A 78 22.09 -0.54 10.34
CA ASN A 78 21.82 -1.87 9.79
C ASN A 78 20.92 -2.77 10.67
N GLU A 79 20.30 -2.21 11.70
CA GLU A 79 19.49 -2.92 12.70
C GLU A 79 18.03 -2.48 12.66
N SER A 80 17.70 -1.54 11.78
CA SER A 80 16.34 -1.04 11.65
C SER A 80 16.04 -0.55 10.25
N PHE A 81 14.76 -0.57 9.91
CA PHE A 81 14.22 -0.03 8.67
C PHE A 81 13.31 1.14 8.97
N LEU A 82 13.40 2.20 8.18
CA LEU A 82 12.27 3.11 8.01
C LEU A 82 11.28 2.41 7.07
N PHE A 83 10.09 2.15 7.60
CA PHE A 83 8.97 1.54 6.90
C PHE A 83 7.98 2.61 6.47
N VAL A 84 7.57 2.56 5.20
CA VAL A 84 6.48 3.38 4.68
C VAL A 84 5.57 2.51 3.83
N GLU A 85 4.32 2.35 4.24
CA GLU A 85 3.28 1.67 3.46
C GLU A 85 2.20 2.64 3.06
N ARG A 86 1.89 2.69 1.76
CA ARG A 86 0.92 3.60 1.16
C ARG A 86 -0.19 2.80 0.52
N ASN A 87 -1.40 3.03 0.99
CA ASN A 87 -2.60 2.33 0.58
C ASN A 87 -3.58 3.32 -0.05
N ILE A 88 -4.33 2.86 -1.05
CA ILE A 88 -5.56 3.51 -1.49
C ILE A 88 -6.72 2.70 -0.91
N VAL A 89 -7.54 3.33 -0.07
CA VAL A 89 -8.66 2.70 0.64
C VAL A 89 -9.90 3.55 0.42
N ALA A 90 -10.93 2.98 -0.22
CA ALA A 90 -12.16 3.69 -0.59
C ALA A 90 -11.89 5.04 -1.29
N GLY A 91 -10.91 5.06 -2.20
CA GLY A 91 -10.48 6.26 -2.94
C GLY A 91 -9.65 7.29 -2.14
N ASN A 92 -9.41 7.06 -0.84
CA ASN A 92 -8.59 7.91 0.01
C ASN A 92 -7.19 7.32 0.23
N CYS A 93 -6.25 8.21 0.51
CA CYS A 93 -4.90 7.82 0.88
C CYS A 93 -4.78 7.49 2.35
N LEU A 94 -4.29 6.28 2.63
CA LEU A 94 -3.91 5.80 3.95
C LEU A 94 -2.41 5.47 3.94
N ILE A 95 -1.61 6.18 4.73
CA ILE A 95 -0.16 6.00 4.78
C ILE A 95 0.26 5.67 6.20
N PHE A 96 1.01 4.58 6.36
CA PHE A 96 1.69 4.24 7.60
C PHE A 96 3.17 4.55 7.47
N ARG A 97 3.75 5.15 8.50
CA ARG A 97 5.19 5.43 8.60
C ARG A 97 5.66 5.00 9.98
N GLY A 98 6.75 4.25 10.05
CA GLY A 98 7.25 3.77 11.32
C GLY A 98 8.65 3.20 11.20
N ASN A 99 9.20 2.78 12.33
CA ASN A 99 10.47 2.08 12.37
C ASN A 99 10.23 0.60 12.65
N LEU A 100 10.86 -0.26 11.87
CA LEU A 100 10.95 -1.68 12.16
C LEU A 100 12.33 -1.99 12.71
N SER A 101 12.42 -2.72 13.80
CA SER A 101 13.69 -3.19 14.38
C SER A 101 13.97 -4.63 13.97
N VAL A 102 15.25 -4.96 13.79
CA VAL A 102 15.72 -6.34 13.60
C VAL A 102 16.08 -6.89 14.97
N PRO A 103 15.30 -7.84 15.53
CA PRO A 103 15.52 -8.29 16.89
C PRO A 103 16.78 -9.14 17.01
N ASP A 104 17.31 -9.23 18.24
CA ASP A 104 18.36 -10.19 18.57
C ASP A 104 17.79 -11.63 18.48
N PRO A 105 18.45 -12.54 17.73
CA PRO A 105 17.98 -13.92 17.56
C PRO A 105 17.88 -14.71 18.87
N GLU A 106 18.61 -14.32 19.93
CA GLU A 106 18.49 -14.95 21.26
C GLU A 106 17.19 -14.55 21.97
N THR A 107 16.64 -13.38 21.63
CA THR A 107 15.46 -12.81 22.30
C THR A 107 14.16 -13.01 21.54
N SER A 108 14.22 -13.18 20.22
CA SER A 108 13.05 -13.31 19.37
C SER A 108 13.34 -14.11 18.11
N ASN A 109 12.38 -14.95 17.75
CA ASN A 109 12.41 -15.69 16.49
C ASN A 109 11.78 -14.91 15.32
N HIS A 110 11.29 -13.69 15.51
CA HIS A 110 10.67 -12.91 14.43
C HIS A 110 11.70 -12.24 13.53
N THR A 111 11.31 -11.96 12.29
CA THR A 111 12.20 -11.32 11.32
C THR A 111 12.37 -9.83 11.61
N VAL A 112 11.27 -9.12 11.88
CA VAL A 112 11.26 -7.70 12.24
C VAL A 112 10.16 -7.41 13.26
N LEU A 113 10.35 -6.38 14.08
CA LEU A 113 9.39 -5.90 15.06
C LEU A 113 8.97 -4.47 14.74
N LEU A 114 7.70 -4.16 14.99
CA LEU A 114 7.17 -2.80 15.10
C LEU A 114 7.02 -2.50 16.59
N ASP A 115 8.06 -1.94 17.20
CA ASP A 115 8.15 -1.67 18.64
C ASP A 115 8.20 -0.17 18.96
N ALA A 116 8.56 0.67 17.99
CA ALA A 116 8.55 2.12 18.08
C ALA A 116 7.22 2.73 17.62
N ASP A 117 6.90 3.91 18.15
CA ASP A 117 5.74 4.68 17.67
C ASP A 117 5.99 5.19 16.26
N GLY A 118 4.91 5.24 15.48
CA GLY A 118 4.88 5.72 14.11
C GLY A 118 3.82 6.79 13.89
N GLU A 119 3.51 7.00 12.62
CA GLU A 119 2.52 7.95 12.14
C GLU A 119 1.56 7.26 11.16
N ARG A 120 0.29 7.58 11.28
CA ARG A 120 -0.77 7.23 10.32
C ARG A 120 -1.28 8.51 9.69
N GLU A 121 -1.33 8.56 8.36
CA GLU A 121 -1.94 9.66 7.61
C GLU A 121 -3.15 9.13 6.85
N PHE A 122 -4.34 9.68 7.11
CA PHE A 122 -5.55 9.33 6.37
C PHE A 122 -6.23 10.59 5.83
N GLY A 123 -6.43 10.64 4.51
CA GLY A 123 -7.05 11.82 3.87
C GLY A 123 -6.29 13.13 4.11
N GLY A 124 -4.98 13.06 4.36
CA GLY A 124 -4.11 14.20 4.68
C GLY A 124 -4.07 14.61 6.16
N VAL A 125 -4.78 13.89 7.05
CA VAL A 125 -4.71 14.08 8.50
C VAL A 125 -3.70 13.10 9.08
N VAL A 126 -2.68 13.61 9.78
CA VAL A 126 -1.66 12.78 10.44
C VAL A 126 -2.03 12.59 11.91
N THR A 127 -2.03 11.35 12.37
CA THR A 127 -2.22 10.95 13.76
C THR A 127 -1.07 10.05 14.22
N PRO A 128 -0.76 9.99 15.53
CA PRO A 128 0.12 8.95 16.05
C PRO A 128 -0.37 7.55 15.67
N TYR A 129 0.57 6.63 15.51
CA TYR A 129 0.32 5.21 15.30
C TYR A 129 1.16 4.44 16.32
N ASP A 130 0.49 3.94 17.36
CA ASP A 130 1.08 3.32 18.55
C ASP A 130 0.93 1.80 18.57
N ASP A 131 0.33 1.22 17.52
CA ASP A 131 0.22 -0.23 17.35
C ASP A 131 1.59 -0.89 17.38
N LYS A 132 1.65 -2.02 18.08
CA LYS A 132 2.85 -2.86 18.20
C LYS A 132 2.62 -4.18 17.49
N GLY A 133 3.68 -4.69 16.88
CA GLY A 133 3.60 -5.98 16.20
C GLY A 133 4.94 -6.60 15.87
N ARG A 134 4.84 -7.78 15.27
CA ARG A 134 5.97 -8.64 14.90
C ARG A 134 5.65 -9.32 13.59
N ALA A 135 6.67 -9.49 12.75
CA ALA A 135 6.50 -10.06 11.43
C ALA A 135 7.50 -11.17 11.18
N ASP A 136 7.01 -12.28 10.63
CA ASP A 136 7.82 -13.32 10.01
C ASP A 136 7.82 -13.06 8.51
N VAL A 137 8.99 -12.74 7.95
CA VAL A 137 9.15 -12.41 6.54
C VAL A 137 9.78 -13.59 5.82
N HIS A 138 9.09 -14.11 4.81
CA HIS A 138 9.45 -15.28 4.03
C HIS A 138 9.74 -14.89 2.59
N GLN A 139 10.81 -15.44 2.02
CA GLN A 139 11.16 -15.23 0.62
C GLN A 139 10.59 -16.39 -0.22
N ALA A 140 9.46 -16.15 -0.89
CA ALA A 140 8.80 -17.18 -1.70
C ALA A 140 9.47 -17.41 -3.06
N CYS A 141 10.00 -16.34 -3.64
CA CYS A 141 10.73 -16.32 -4.91
C CYS A 141 11.66 -15.09 -4.91
N PRO A 142 12.62 -14.92 -5.85
CA PRO A 142 13.51 -13.74 -5.87
C PRO A 142 12.79 -12.38 -5.87
N ASN A 143 11.53 -12.33 -6.31
CA ASN A 143 10.71 -11.13 -6.42
C ASN A 143 9.43 -11.19 -5.57
N CYS A 144 9.31 -12.16 -4.65
CA CYS A 144 8.08 -12.43 -3.90
C CYS A 144 8.36 -12.47 -2.39
N LEU A 145 7.60 -11.69 -1.63
CA LEU A 145 7.60 -11.75 -0.17
C LEU A 145 6.25 -12.25 0.34
N LEU A 146 6.32 -13.09 1.37
CA LEU A 146 5.17 -13.45 2.20
C LEU A 146 5.48 -13.00 3.61
N ILE A 147 4.56 -12.25 4.22
CA ILE A 147 4.70 -11.71 5.56
C ILE A 147 3.53 -12.19 6.40
N VAL A 148 3.85 -12.88 7.51
CA VAL A 148 2.87 -13.17 8.55
C VAL A 148 3.06 -12.13 9.65
N TYR A 149 2.21 -11.12 9.66
CA TYR A 149 2.21 -10.06 10.65
C TYR A 149 1.26 -10.41 11.80
N GLN A 150 1.70 -10.18 13.04
CA GLN A 150 0.90 -10.33 14.24
C GLN A 150 1.03 -9.05 15.07
N GLY A 151 -0.08 -8.48 15.51
CA GLY A 151 -0.06 -7.24 16.27
C GLY A 151 -1.28 -7.03 17.13
N VAL A 152 -1.30 -5.90 17.82
CA VAL A 152 -2.48 -5.37 18.51
C VAL A 152 -2.86 -4.09 17.81
N PHE A 153 -4.05 -4.09 17.18
CA PHE A 153 -4.58 -2.97 16.40
C PHE A 153 -5.71 -2.32 17.17
N GLU A 154 -5.52 -1.08 17.62
CA GLU A 154 -6.53 -0.35 18.40
C GLU A 154 -7.05 -1.20 19.60
N GLY A 155 -6.14 -1.90 20.27
CA GLY A 155 -6.44 -2.78 21.42
C GLY A 155 -6.93 -4.19 21.07
N THR A 156 -7.09 -4.51 19.78
CA THR A 156 -7.55 -5.83 19.32
C THR A 156 -6.39 -6.66 18.78
N PRO A 157 -6.07 -7.82 19.36
CA PRO A 157 -5.10 -8.74 18.77
C PRO A 157 -5.57 -9.22 17.40
N GLY A 158 -4.67 -9.20 16.42
CA GLY A 158 -4.98 -9.64 15.07
C GLY A 158 -3.73 -10.08 14.32
N ARG A 159 -3.96 -10.78 13.21
CA ARG A 159 -2.93 -11.20 12.27
C ARG A 159 -3.29 -10.76 10.87
N MET A 160 -2.24 -10.61 10.05
CA MET A 160 -2.37 -10.40 8.61
C MET A 160 -1.41 -11.31 7.89
N LEU A 161 -1.89 -11.95 6.83
CA LEU A 161 -1.06 -12.57 5.81
C LEU A 161 -0.97 -11.59 4.65
N LEU A 162 0.24 -11.11 4.37
CA LEU A 162 0.51 -10.12 3.34
C LEU A 162 1.46 -10.71 2.31
N ILE A 163 1.09 -10.64 1.04
CA ILE A 163 1.88 -11.21 -0.05
C ILE A 163 2.21 -10.09 -1.02
N TYR A 164 3.50 -9.84 -1.18
CA TYR A 164 4.02 -8.77 -2.02
C TYR A 164 4.82 -9.32 -3.19
N ARG A 165 4.87 -8.55 -4.26
CA ARG A 165 5.82 -8.71 -5.36
C ARG A 165 6.60 -7.43 -5.58
N SER A 166 7.84 -7.53 -6.06
CA SER A 166 8.61 -6.34 -6.40
C SER A 166 7.91 -5.52 -7.49
N GLU A 167 8.11 -4.20 -7.45
CA GLU A 167 7.62 -3.25 -8.45
C GLU A 167 8.00 -3.73 -9.87
N GLY A 168 7.06 -3.69 -10.81
CA GLY A 168 7.19 -4.23 -12.17
C GLY A 168 6.91 -5.74 -12.30
N LYS A 169 7.19 -6.56 -11.26
CA LYS A 169 6.92 -8.02 -11.26
C LYS A 169 5.53 -8.41 -10.79
N HIS A 170 4.78 -7.46 -10.25
CA HIS A 170 3.39 -7.61 -9.85
C HIS A 170 2.40 -7.47 -11.03
N LEU A 171 2.86 -7.13 -12.24
CA LEU A 171 2.01 -6.91 -13.41
C LEU A 171 1.75 -8.18 -14.23
N ASP A 172 2.48 -9.27 -13.94
CA ASP A 172 2.31 -10.54 -14.64
C ASP A 172 1.05 -11.26 -14.16
N ALA A 173 -0.05 -11.09 -14.90
CA ALA A 173 -1.34 -11.65 -14.55
C ALA A 173 -1.35 -13.19 -14.52
N GLU A 174 -0.56 -13.84 -15.37
CA GLU A 174 -0.49 -15.30 -15.40
C GLU A 174 0.27 -15.84 -14.19
N GLU A 175 1.39 -15.21 -13.81
CA GLU A 175 2.10 -15.57 -12.58
C GLU A 175 1.26 -15.30 -11.32
N LEU A 176 0.48 -14.21 -11.29
CA LEU A 176 -0.44 -13.93 -10.18
C LEU A 176 -1.53 -14.98 -10.06
N LYS A 177 -2.11 -15.39 -11.20
CA LYS A 177 -3.14 -16.42 -11.24
C LYS A 177 -2.58 -17.80 -10.88
N ALA A 178 -1.38 -18.13 -11.34
CA ALA A 178 -0.71 -19.39 -11.00
C ALA A 178 -0.37 -19.47 -9.50
N ALA A 179 -0.05 -18.34 -8.86
CA ALA A 179 0.28 -18.30 -7.44
C ALA A 179 -0.95 -18.32 -6.52
N GLU A 180 -2.15 -18.06 -7.04
CA GLU A 180 -3.38 -17.93 -6.25
C GLU A 180 -3.70 -19.17 -5.41
N SER A 181 -3.56 -20.37 -6.00
CA SER A 181 -3.87 -21.62 -5.28
C SER A 181 -2.92 -21.84 -4.11
N GLU A 182 -1.64 -21.50 -4.28
CA GLU A 182 -0.64 -21.62 -3.23
C GLU A 182 -0.87 -20.59 -2.12
N HIS A 183 -1.18 -19.34 -2.48
CA HIS A 183 -1.52 -18.32 -1.49
C HIS A 183 -2.74 -18.73 -0.66
N ARG A 184 -3.79 -19.25 -1.31
CA ARG A 184 -4.98 -19.75 -0.61
C ARG A 184 -4.64 -20.94 0.29
N ARG A 185 -3.87 -21.91 -0.20
CA ARG A 185 -3.41 -23.08 0.58
C ARG A 185 -2.68 -22.65 1.85
N MET A 186 -1.73 -21.71 1.74
CA MET A 186 -0.98 -21.20 2.89
C MET A 186 -1.89 -20.48 3.88
N ALA A 187 -2.81 -19.64 3.39
CA ALA A 187 -3.76 -18.93 4.24
C ALA A 187 -4.70 -19.87 5.01
N GLU A 188 -5.26 -20.88 4.33
CA GLU A 188 -6.13 -21.89 4.94
C GLU A 188 -5.38 -22.72 5.98
N CYS A 189 -4.14 -23.12 5.70
CA CYS A 189 -3.32 -23.83 6.67
C CYS A 189 -3.03 -22.98 7.92
N LEU A 190 -2.70 -21.69 7.73
CA LEU A 190 -2.50 -20.71 8.82
C LEU A 190 -3.81 -20.30 9.52
N LYS A 191 -4.94 -20.89 9.13
CA LYS A 191 -6.29 -20.68 9.68
C LYS A 191 -6.84 -19.26 9.47
N PHE A 192 -6.41 -18.58 8.41
CA PHE A 192 -7.01 -17.31 8.01
C PHE A 192 -8.37 -17.51 7.34
N ASN A 193 -9.26 -16.52 7.49
CA ASN A 193 -10.53 -16.47 6.77
C ASN A 193 -10.29 -16.00 5.33
N VAL A 194 -10.15 -16.93 4.40
CA VAL A 194 -9.88 -16.62 2.98
C VAL A 194 -11.05 -15.98 2.22
N ARG A 195 -12.24 -15.89 2.83
CA ARG A 195 -13.42 -15.27 2.18
C ARG A 195 -13.26 -13.77 2.04
N THR A 196 -12.64 -13.13 3.03
CA THR A 196 -12.35 -11.71 3.00
C THR A 196 -10.88 -11.51 2.67
N SER A 197 -10.58 -11.16 1.43
CA SER A 197 -9.21 -10.91 0.99
C SER A 197 -9.11 -9.71 0.07
N PHE A 198 -8.02 -8.98 0.20
CA PHE A 198 -7.57 -8.03 -0.80
C PHE A 198 -6.87 -8.79 -1.92
N ARG A 199 -7.11 -8.39 -3.17
CA ARG A 199 -6.45 -8.93 -4.36
C ARG A 199 -6.14 -7.80 -5.32
N TYR A 200 -4.90 -7.75 -5.78
CA TYR A 200 -4.48 -6.75 -6.74
C TYR A 200 -5.14 -6.98 -8.11
N ASP A 201 -5.67 -5.91 -8.70
CA ASP A 201 -6.49 -5.95 -9.91
C ASP A 201 -5.69 -5.69 -11.21
N GLY A 202 -4.38 -5.47 -11.10
CA GLY A 202 -3.51 -5.16 -12.24
C GLY A 202 -3.62 -3.73 -12.77
N LYS A 203 -4.49 -2.88 -12.20
CA LYS A 203 -4.83 -1.56 -12.75
C LYS A 203 -4.44 -0.40 -11.85
N ALA A 204 -4.33 -0.63 -10.55
CA ALA A 204 -4.10 0.45 -9.60
C ALA A 204 -2.67 1.04 -9.75
N GLU A 205 -2.54 2.04 -10.62
CA GLU A 205 -1.32 2.85 -10.74
C GLU A 205 -1.18 3.81 -9.55
N GLY A 206 0.04 3.89 -9.01
CA GLY A 206 0.49 5.03 -8.19
C GLY A 206 -0.19 5.12 -6.82
N ALA A 207 0.36 4.41 -5.84
CA ALA A 207 0.10 4.73 -4.44
C ALA A 207 0.29 6.22 -4.18
N CYS A 208 -0.63 6.81 -3.43
CA CYS A 208 -0.59 8.15 -2.85
C CYS A 208 0.53 9.05 -3.39
N SER A 209 0.34 9.55 -4.61
CA SER A 209 1.19 10.63 -5.10
C SER A 209 0.91 11.86 -4.22
N LYS A 210 1.97 12.60 -3.85
CA LYS A 210 1.80 13.91 -3.18
C LYS A 210 0.72 14.69 -3.94
N PRO A 211 -0.15 15.45 -3.25
CA PRO A 211 -1.17 16.24 -3.94
C PRO A 211 -0.51 16.99 -5.08
N LYS A 212 -1.01 16.77 -6.31
CA LYS A 212 -0.48 17.43 -7.51
C LYS A 212 -0.39 18.92 -7.17
N SER A 213 0.82 19.48 -7.15
CA SER A 213 0.98 20.91 -7.04
C SER A 213 0.16 21.54 -8.15
N ILE A 214 -0.94 22.22 -7.81
CA ILE A 214 -1.73 22.94 -8.79
C ILE A 214 -0.86 24.13 -9.20
N CYS A 215 -0.14 24.00 -10.31
CA CYS A 215 0.51 25.12 -10.96
C CYS A 215 -0.57 26.01 -11.58
N PHE A 216 -1.01 27.04 -10.84
CA PHE A 216 -1.70 28.14 -11.49
C PHE A 216 -0.68 28.88 -12.38
N LYS A 217 -0.96 28.97 -13.68
CA LYS A 217 -0.26 29.91 -14.56
C LYS A 217 -0.64 31.32 -14.12
N ALA A 218 0.17 31.93 -13.25
CA ALA A 218 0.10 33.36 -13.03
C ALA A 218 0.71 34.07 -14.25
N VAL A 219 -0.14 34.53 -15.19
CA VAL A 219 0.33 35.44 -16.24
C VAL A 219 0.55 36.81 -15.58
N ARG A 220 1.78 37.10 -15.20
CA ARG A 220 2.17 38.47 -14.83
C ARG A 220 2.43 39.22 -16.13
N ALA A 221 1.50 40.09 -16.53
CA ALA A 221 1.78 41.09 -17.54
C ALA A 221 2.77 42.11 -16.94
N ARG A 222 4.07 41.85 -17.10
CA ARG A 222 5.07 42.91 -17.12
C ARG A 222 5.66 42.93 -18.52
N ALA A 223 5.81 44.13 -19.06
CA ALA A 223 6.41 44.37 -20.36
C ALA A 223 7.77 43.64 -20.43
N GLY A 224 7.87 42.67 -21.34
CA GLY A 224 9.13 42.03 -21.75
C GLY A 224 9.80 41.11 -20.73
N GLY A 225 9.29 39.88 -20.55
CA GLY A 225 10.06 38.79 -19.90
C GLY A 225 9.18 37.60 -19.49
N LYS A 226 9.40 36.42 -20.10
CA LYS A 226 8.70 35.18 -19.76
C LYS A 226 9.48 34.40 -18.70
N ASP A 227 9.30 34.74 -17.42
CA ASP A 227 9.74 33.87 -16.32
C ASP A 227 8.54 33.18 -15.68
N ALA A 228 8.50 31.86 -15.77
CA ALA A 228 7.53 31.03 -15.05
C ALA A 228 8.02 30.83 -13.61
N ALA A 229 7.45 31.57 -12.65
CA ALA A 229 7.72 31.34 -11.23
C ALA A 229 6.77 30.28 -10.67
N CYS A 230 7.33 29.18 -10.17
CA CYS A 230 6.59 28.13 -9.47
C CYS A 230 6.52 28.49 -7.97
N VAL A 231 5.38 28.99 -7.49
CA VAL A 231 5.21 29.31 -6.06
C VAL A 231 4.58 28.13 -5.35
N GLN A 232 5.36 27.48 -4.48
CA GLN A 232 4.85 26.46 -3.55
C GLN A 232 3.84 27.12 -2.60
N THR A 233 2.56 26.82 -2.77
CA THR A 233 1.52 27.27 -1.85
C THR A 233 1.16 26.12 -0.92
N THR A 234 1.56 26.22 0.35
CA THR A 234 1.06 25.35 1.42
C THR A 234 -0.40 25.69 1.72
N ALA A 235 -1.16 24.75 2.29
CA ALA A 235 -2.59 24.91 2.61
C ALA A 235 -2.93 26.16 3.46
N ALA A 236 -1.94 26.74 4.15
CA ALA A 236 -2.07 28.00 4.87
C ALA A 236 -2.29 29.23 3.97
N ALA A 237 -1.80 29.21 2.72
CA ALA A 237 -1.93 30.32 1.77
C ALA A 237 -3.33 30.40 1.14
N LEU A 238 -3.99 29.26 0.91
CA LEU A 238 -5.37 29.20 0.39
C LEU A 238 -6.38 29.83 1.35
N ARG A 239 -6.17 29.72 2.68
CA ARG A 239 -7.06 30.37 3.67
C ARG A 239 -6.96 31.89 3.67
N ARG A 240 -5.83 32.49 3.25
CA ARG A 240 -5.70 33.94 3.12
C ARG A 240 -6.37 34.49 1.87
N HIS A 241 -6.37 33.73 0.77
CA HIS A 241 -7.00 34.16 -0.47
C HIS A 241 -8.54 34.19 -0.38
N ASN A 242 -9.14 33.28 0.39
CA ASN A 242 -10.59 33.23 0.58
C ASN A 242 -11.15 34.30 1.56
N ARG A 243 -10.27 35.07 2.25
CA ARG A 243 -10.68 36.19 3.12
C ARG A 243 -10.73 37.55 2.41
N ARG A 244 -10.21 37.67 1.19
CA ARG A 244 -10.33 38.91 0.40
C ARG A 244 -11.35 38.65 -0.71
N GLY A 245 -12.57 39.16 -0.50
CA GLY A 245 -13.66 39.09 -1.46
C GLY A 245 -13.37 39.81 -2.79
N PRO A 246 -14.28 39.72 -3.77
CA PRO A 246 -14.05 40.18 -5.14
C PRO A 246 -14.31 41.68 -5.24
N GLU A 247 -13.30 42.50 -4.95
CA GLU A 247 -13.41 43.96 -5.07
C GLU A 247 -12.36 44.51 -6.04
N TRP A 248 -12.32 43.99 -7.26
CA TRP A 248 -11.55 44.58 -8.37
C TRP A 248 -12.30 44.39 -9.70
N THR A 249 -13.50 44.95 -9.80
CA THR A 249 -14.14 45.23 -11.10
C THR A 249 -14.90 46.55 -11.03
N ARG A 250 -14.21 47.69 -11.21
CA ARG A 250 -14.81 48.94 -11.74
C ARG A 250 -13.74 50.00 -11.98
N ARG A 251 -13.89 50.69 -13.13
CA ARG A 251 -13.05 51.76 -13.74
C ARG A 251 -11.97 51.21 -14.68
N HIS A 252 -11.96 51.44 -15.99
CA HIS A 252 -12.59 52.43 -16.86
C HIS A 252 -13.06 51.81 -18.18
N ARG A 253 -14.14 52.35 -18.74
CA ARG A 253 -14.66 52.11 -20.09
C ARG A 253 -14.26 53.31 -20.98
N HIS A 254 -14.08 53.04 -22.26
CA HIS A 254 -13.88 53.93 -23.43
C HIS A 254 -12.46 54.45 -23.72
N GLN A 255 -11.86 53.92 -24.79
CA GLN A 255 -11.77 54.63 -26.08
C GLN A 255 -11.55 53.64 -27.23
N ASP A 256 -12.34 53.82 -28.29
CA ASP A 256 -12.20 53.19 -29.60
C ASP A 256 -11.05 53.83 -30.39
N LEU A 257 -10.38 53.05 -31.25
CA LEU A 257 -10.26 53.24 -32.71
C LEU A 257 -9.00 52.54 -33.30
N THR A 258 -9.28 51.62 -34.23
CA THR A 258 -8.59 51.32 -35.51
C THR A 258 -7.05 51.23 -35.57
N GLY A 259 -6.53 50.10 -36.09
CA GLY A 259 -5.17 50.02 -36.59
C GLY A 259 -4.74 48.61 -37.03
N ASP A 260 -4.67 48.42 -38.34
CA ASP A 260 -4.35 47.22 -39.12
C ASP A 260 -2.83 46.91 -39.17
N ARG A 261 -2.44 45.61 -39.10
CA ARG A 261 -1.39 44.91 -39.88
C ARG A 261 -0.77 43.68 -39.19
N SER A 262 -0.80 42.56 -39.92
CA SER A 262 0.27 41.55 -40.18
C SER A 262 1.54 41.60 -39.32
N ASP A 263 2.13 40.50 -38.82
CA ASP A 263 2.50 39.33 -39.60
C ASP A 263 3.05 38.16 -38.72
N GLN A 264 2.99 36.95 -39.27
CA GLN A 264 3.88 35.78 -39.10
C GLN A 264 4.05 35.05 -37.74
N SER A 265 3.51 33.82 -37.73
CA SER A 265 3.98 32.67 -36.93
C SER A 265 5.34 32.15 -37.41
N PRO A 266 5.98 31.25 -36.65
CA PRO A 266 6.02 29.87 -37.14
C PRO A 266 5.62 28.85 -36.07
N GLY A 267 4.82 27.86 -36.51
CA GLY A 267 4.40 26.73 -35.71
C GLY A 267 5.30 25.50 -35.89
N CYS A 268 5.15 24.55 -34.96
CA CYS A 268 5.44 23.13 -35.16
C CYS A 268 4.36 22.29 -34.44
N SER A 269 3.36 21.89 -35.23
CA SER A 269 2.73 20.57 -35.36
C SER A 269 2.45 19.71 -34.11
N SER A 270 1.14 19.48 -33.84
CA SER A 270 0.64 18.27 -33.18
C SER A 270 0.22 17.22 -34.22
N HIS A 271 0.59 15.96 -34.00
CA HIS A 271 0.16 14.83 -34.82
C HIS A 271 -1.25 14.34 -34.45
N ARG A 272 -2.10 14.29 -35.49
CA ARG A 272 -3.29 13.45 -35.78
C ARG A 272 -3.92 12.59 -34.68
N ALA A 273 -5.22 12.81 -34.48
CA ALA A 273 -6.21 11.77 -34.18
C ALA A 273 -7.00 11.43 -35.46
N GLY A 274 -7.17 10.13 -35.73
CA GLY A 274 -8.05 9.55 -36.75
C GLY A 274 -9.48 9.30 -36.23
N PRO A 275 -10.40 8.75 -37.05
CA PRO A 275 -11.69 9.38 -37.28
C PRO A 275 -12.92 8.68 -36.68
N ASN A 276 -13.98 9.50 -36.54
CA ASN A 276 -15.42 9.26 -36.54
C ASN A 276 -15.92 7.81 -36.65
N LEU A 277 -16.63 7.36 -35.60
CA LEU A 277 -17.65 6.32 -35.66
C LEU A 277 -18.99 6.94 -36.09
N LEU A 278 -19.47 6.54 -37.27
CA LEU A 278 -20.85 6.71 -37.72
C LEU A 278 -21.66 5.45 -37.38
N LEU A 279 -22.81 5.65 -36.73
CA LEU A 279 -23.88 4.67 -36.53
C LEU A 279 -24.57 4.34 -37.87
N PRO A 280 -25.06 3.10 -38.08
CA PRO A 280 -26.05 2.85 -39.12
C PRO A 280 -27.48 2.86 -38.55
N GLN A 281 -28.35 3.59 -39.26
CA GLN A 281 -29.80 3.47 -39.18
C GLN A 281 -30.30 2.19 -39.86
N ARG A 282 -31.52 1.78 -39.47
CA ARG A 282 -32.24 0.59 -39.91
C ARG A 282 -33.51 1.01 -40.67
N SER A 283 -33.70 0.44 -41.87
CA SER A 283 -34.93 0.26 -42.66
C SER A 283 -34.48 -0.44 -43.95
N ASP A 284 -34.95 -1.60 -44.38
CA ASP A 284 -36.31 -2.18 -44.31
C ASP A 284 -36.39 -3.57 -43.66
#